data_AF-A0A376MV51-F1
#
_entry.id   AF-A0A376MV51-F1
#
_cell.length_a   1.000
_cell.length_b   1.000
_cell.length_c   1.000
_cell.angle_alpha   90.00
_cell.angle_beta   90.00
_cell.angle_gamma   90.00
#
_symmetry.space_group_name_H-M   'P 1'
#
loop_
_entity.id
_entity.type
_entity.pdbx_description
1 polymer ?
#
loop_
_entity_poly.entity_id
_entity_poly.type
_entity_poly.pdbx_seq_one_letter_code
_entity_poly.pdbx_strand_id
1 'polypeptide(L)' 'MSAQKPGLHPRNRHHSRYDLATLCQVNPELRQFLTLTPAGEQSVDFAIRWR' A
#
# COMPACT_ATOMS: atom_id res chain seq x y z
N MET A 1 15.20 -7.10 2.79
CA MET A 1 15.63 -5.86 2.11
C MET A 1 14.75 -5.67 0.90
N SER A 2 13.89 -4.64 0.89
CA SER A 2 12.93 -4.38 -0.19
C SER A 2 13.69 -3.96 -1.46
N ALA A 3 13.53 -4.70 -2.55
CA ALA A 3 14.17 -4.39 -3.84
C ALA A 3 13.74 -2.99 -4.31
N GLN A 4 14.71 -2.13 -4.57
CA GLN A 4 14.48 -0.77 -5.04
C GLN A 4 13.90 -0.81 -6.46
N LYS A 5 12.72 -0.24 -6.65
CA LYS A 5 12.06 -0.20 -7.97
C LYS A 5 12.92 0.64 -8.93
N PRO A 6 13.40 0.07 -10.06
CA PRO A 6 14.15 0.85 -11.04
C PRO A 6 13.26 1.97 -11.58
N GLY A 7 13.79 3.19 -11.67
CA GLY A 7 13.08 4.37 -12.16
C GLY A 7 12.59 5.36 -11.10
N LEU A 8 12.81 5.12 -9.80
CA LEU A 8 12.53 6.12 -8.76
C LEU A 8 13.71 7.06 -8.54
N HIS A 9 13.42 8.35 -8.40
CA HIS A 9 14.43 9.35 -8.09
C HIS A 9 15.11 9.05 -6.72
N PRO A 10 16.43 9.25 -6.56
CA PRO A 10 17.13 8.94 -5.31
C PRO A 10 16.54 9.62 -4.06
N ARG A 11 15.98 10.82 -4.21
CA ARG A 11 15.35 11.60 -3.12
C ARG A 11 13.90 11.19 -2.81
N ASN A 12 13.32 10.26 -3.56
CA ASN A 12 11.99 9.76 -3.20
C ASN A 12 12.08 9.09 -1.82
N ARG A 13 11.24 9.48 -0.86
CA ARG A 13 11.22 8.84 0.47
C ARG A 13 10.48 7.49 0.44
N HIS A 14 9.76 7.21 -0.65
CA HIS A 14 8.86 6.09 -0.81
C HIS A 14 9.47 4.99 -1.69
N HIS A 15 10.68 4.54 -1.34
CA HIS A 15 11.33 3.40 -2.01
C HIS A 15 10.80 2.04 -1.53
N SER A 16 10.17 1.99 -0.34
CA SER A 16 9.61 0.77 0.24
C SER A 16 8.08 0.80 0.27
N ARG A 17 7.47 -0.36 0.52
CA ARG A 17 6.01 -0.47 0.76
C ARG A 17 5.63 0.29 2.04
N TYR A 18 4.42 0.82 2.06
CA TYR A 18 3.85 1.45 3.25
C TYR A 18 3.36 0.40 4.24
N ASP A 19 3.45 0.72 5.53
CA ASP A 19 2.72 0.02 6.57
C ASP A 19 1.27 0.52 6.59
N LEU A 20 0.40 -0.25 5.93
CA LEU A 20 -1.03 0.05 5.83
C LEU A 20 -1.73 0.02 7.20
N ALA A 21 -1.24 -0.77 8.16
CA ALA A 21 -1.82 -0.82 9.50
C ALA A 21 -1.60 0.49 10.24
N THR A 22 -0.37 1.04 10.17
CA THR A 22 -0.05 2.37 10.74
C THR A 22 -0.86 3.48 10.06
N LEU A 23 -1.03 3.43 8.73
CA LEU A 23 -1.85 4.41 8.02
C LEU A 23 -3.33 4.38 8.46
N CYS A 24 -3.88 3.20 8.72
CA CYS A 24 -5.24 3.05 9.22
C CYS A 24 -5.44 3.54 10.66
N GLN A 25 -4.37 3.68 11.45
CA GLN A 25 -4.47 4.29 12.78
C GLN A 25 -4.71 5.80 12.69
N VAL A 26 -4.07 6.45 11.70
CA VAL A 26 -4.21 7.89 11.47
C VAL A 26 -5.49 8.21 10.71
N ASN A 27 -5.84 7.39 9.72
CA ASN A 27 -7.08 7.52 8.97
C ASN A 27 -7.86 6.18 8.97
N PRO A 28 -8.81 5.99 9.90
CA PRO A 28 -9.57 4.75 9.99
C PRO A 28 -10.41 4.40 8.75
N GLU A 29 -10.85 5.39 7.97
CA GLU A 29 -11.68 5.17 6.78
C GLU A 29 -10.93 4.41 5.69
N LEU A 30 -9.60 4.46 5.69
CA LEU A 30 -8.74 3.74 4.73
C LEU A 30 -8.97 2.22 4.77
N ARG A 31 -9.40 1.67 5.92
CA ARG A 31 -9.67 0.24 6.09
C ARG A 31 -10.71 -0.30 5.10
N GLN A 32 -11.69 0.51 4.69
CA GLN A 32 -12.75 0.05 3.78
C GLN A 32 -12.24 -0.24 2.35
N PHE A 33 -11.08 0.30 2.01
CA PHE A 33 -10.43 0.13 0.71
C PHE A 33 -9.36 -0.98 0.73
N LEU A 34 -9.01 -1.50 1.91
CA LEU A 34 -8.07 -2.61 2.03
C LEU A 34 -8.75 -3.92 1.68
N THR A 35 -8.03 -4.76 0.94
CA THR A 35 -8.37 -6.14 0.62
C THR A 35 -7.23 -7.06 1.02
N LEU A 36 -7.51 -8.34 1.13
CA LEU A 36 -6.49 -9.36 1.30
C LEU A 36 -6.12 -9.92 -0.07
N THR A 37 -4.82 -9.99 -0.33
CA THR A 37 -4.29 -10.73 -1.47
C THR A 37 -4.45 -12.24 -1.24
N PRO A 38 -4.37 -13.08 -2.30
CA PRO A 38 -4.37 -14.53 -2.14
C PRO A 38 -3.28 -15.08 -1.21
N ALA A 39 -2.19 -14.33 -1.04
CA ALA A 39 -1.10 -14.65 -0.11
C ALA A 39 -1.38 -14.22 1.35
N GLY A 40 -2.54 -13.62 1.63
CA GLY A 40 -2.92 -13.13 2.96
C GLY A 40 -2.35 -11.76 3.34
N GLU A 41 -1.63 -11.08 2.45
CA GLU A 41 -1.14 -9.71 2.68
C GLU A 41 -2.22 -8.67 2.44
N GLN A 42 -2.24 -7.60 3.24
CA GLN A 42 -3.09 -6.43 3.00
C GLN A 42 -2.63 -5.65 1.77
N SER A 43 -3.57 -5.29 0.90
CA SER A 43 -3.33 -4.49 -0.29
C SER A 43 -4.54 -3.62 -0.60
N VAL A 44 -4.40 -2.71 -1.57
CA VAL A 44 -5.51 -1.97 -2.16
C VAL A 44 -5.74 -2.53 -3.56
N ASP A 45 -7.00 -2.81 -3.87
CA ASP A 45 -7.38 -3.19 -5.23
C ASP A 45 -7.55 -1.92 -6.09
N PHE A 46 -6.65 -1.74 -7.05
CA PHE A 46 -6.68 -0.63 -8.00
C PHE A 46 -7.41 -0.98 -9.30
N ALA A 47 -7.81 -2.24 -9.50
CA ALA A 47 -8.34 -2.76 -10.76
C ALA A 47 -9.83 -2.41 -10.98
N ILE A 48 -10.26 -1.23 -10.51
CA ILE A 48 -11.62 -0.70 -10.57
C ILE A 48 -12.55 -1.34 -9.55
N ARG A 49 -12.97 -0.54 -8.58
CA ARG A 49 -14.24 -0.72 -7.87
C ARG A 49 -14.98 0.61 -7.89
N TRP A 50 -15.84 0.81 -8.90
CA TRP A 50 -16.92 1.78 -8.77
C TRP A 50 -17.89 1.18 -7.75
N ARG A 51 -17.95 1.80 -6.58
CA ARG A 51 -19.09 1.65 -5.67
C ARG A 51 -19.78 3.00 -5.60
#